data_AF-A0A2E9JHA8-F1
#
_entry.id   AF-A0A2E9JHA8-F1
#
_cell.length_a   1.000
_cell.length_b   1.000
_cell.length_c   1.000
_cell.angle_alpha   90.00
_cell.angle_beta   90.00
_cell.angle_gamma   90.00
#
_symmetry.space_group_name_H-M   'P 1'
#
loop_
_entity.id
_entity.type
_entity.pdbx_description
1 polymer ?
#
loop_
_entity_poly.entity_id
_entity_poly.type
_entity_poly.pdbx_seq_one_letter_code
_entity_poly.pdbx_strand_id
1 'polypeptide(L)'
;MFEEIETTNNSSNQARNRARGDSRATSASPEFVLIGTSRIGSKYSAIIQHRDGDTLVVKPGPNSSTQIPGYNGYSVLDVGSGSVSIRYPENVPCVEFHDQGVSCDGAVNIAALSLANGEPLPGKEVVTRLTDSRLDEAAAYEPPTNPFEALQEQQNNAAVSNRSGDNNPFTPRRISPEEVPPGMRVVSTPFGDRLVER
;
A
#
# COMPACT_ATOMS: atom_id res chain seq x y z
N MET A 1 36.91 1.81 58.40
CA MET A 1 35.74 1.56 59.26
C MET A 1 34.96 2.86 59.29
N PHE A 2 33.78 2.87 58.70
CA PHE A 2 32.86 4.01 58.73
C PHE A 2 31.54 3.47 59.30
N GLU A 3 31.01 4.14 60.32
CA GLU A 3 29.74 3.78 60.97
C GLU A 3 28.53 4.22 60.13
N GLU A 4 27.49 3.38 60.14
CA GLU A 4 26.16 3.71 59.63
C GLU A 4 25.42 4.59 60.62
N ILE A 5 24.87 5.71 60.14
CA ILE A 5 23.82 6.44 60.87
C ILE A 5 22.45 5.95 60.40
N GLU A 6 21.71 5.33 61.31
CA GLU A 6 20.28 5.07 61.14
C GLU A 6 19.54 6.40 61.04
N THR A 7 18.76 6.59 59.97
CA THR A 7 17.71 7.61 59.96
C THR A 7 16.40 6.94 59.60
N THR A 8 15.71 6.42 60.62
CA THR A 8 14.30 6.10 60.53
C THR A 8 13.53 7.42 60.52
N ASN A 9 12.92 7.78 59.39
CA ASN A 9 11.79 8.69 59.40
C ASN A 9 10.66 8.16 58.54
N ASN A 10 9.68 7.61 59.25
CA ASN A 10 8.37 7.23 58.79
C ASN A 10 7.64 8.48 58.28
N SER A 11 7.42 8.56 56.97
CA SER A 11 6.41 9.43 56.37
C SER A 11 5.70 8.64 55.29
N SER A 12 4.83 7.76 55.78
CA SER A 12 3.72 7.17 55.07
C SER A 12 2.78 8.29 54.60
N ASN A 13 2.93 8.75 53.34
CA ASN A 13 1.87 9.37 52.51
C ASN A 13 2.37 9.88 51.14
N GLN A 14 3.14 9.09 50.40
CA GLN A 14 3.37 9.35 48.96
C GLN A 14 3.34 8.04 48.16
N ALA A 15 2.23 7.31 48.26
CA ALA A 15 1.95 6.11 47.46
C ALA A 15 0.74 6.35 46.54
N ARG A 16 0.71 7.47 45.82
CA ARG A 16 -0.12 7.68 44.63
C ARG A 16 0.67 8.58 43.70
N ASN A 17 1.08 8.06 42.54
CA ASN A 17 1.81 8.73 41.45
C ASN A 17 3.34 8.75 41.51
N ARG A 18 3.99 7.60 41.75
CA ARG A 18 5.35 7.38 41.23
C ARG A 18 5.43 6.05 40.49
N ALA A 19 6.04 6.11 39.32
CA ALA A 19 6.33 5.01 38.40
C ALA A 19 5.14 4.46 37.59
N ARG A 20 4.54 5.31 36.74
CA ARG A 20 4.60 4.96 35.31
C ARG A 20 6.07 5.02 34.96
N GLY A 21 6.78 3.94 35.26
CA GLY A 21 8.13 3.77 34.78
C GLY A 21 8.01 3.86 33.28
N ASP A 22 8.75 4.79 32.70
CA ASP A 22 9.38 4.57 31.42
C ASP A 22 9.58 3.06 31.27
N SER A 23 8.76 2.44 30.43
CA SER A 23 9.10 1.19 29.79
C SER A 23 10.32 1.54 28.95
N ARG A 24 11.44 1.56 29.65
CA ARG A 24 12.82 1.40 29.23
C ARG A 24 12.82 1.07 27.77
N ALA A 25 13.29 2.01 26.94
CA ALA A 25 13.58 1.81 25.54
C ALA A 25 14.44 0.55 25.37
N THR A 26 13.77 -0.59 25.29
CA THR A 26 14.34 -1.89 24.97
C THR A 26 13.85 -2.12 23.55
N SER A 27 14.78 -1.86 22.62
CA SER A 27 14.59 -1.85 21.17
C SER A 27 13.84 -0.60 20.69
N ALA A 28 14.54 0.31 20.02
CA ALA A 28 13.93 1.48 19.38
C ALA A 28 12.96 1.10 18.23
N SER A 29 12.87 -0.19 17.91
CA SER A 29 12.14 -0.74 16.78
C SER A 29 11.56 -2.12 17.16
N PRO A 30 10.37 -2.49 16.64
CA PRO A 30 9.85 -3.85 16.71
C PRO A 30 10.75 -4.82 15.93
N GLU A 31 10.69 -6.11 16.28
CA GLU A 31 11.44 -7.15 15.57
C GLU A 31 11.03 -7.23 14.09
N PHE A 32 9.72 -7.16 13.82
CA PHE A 32 9.16 -7.17 12.47
C PHE A 32 8.11 -6.07 12.29
N VAL A 33 8.11 -5.44 11.12
CA VAL A 33 7.09 -4.48 10.66
C VAL A 33 6.45 -4.98 9.38
N LEU A 34 5.15 -4.74 9.20
CA LEU A 34 4.46 -5.05 7.95
C LEU A 34 4.60 -3.90 6.95
N ILE A 35 5.23 -4.16 5.80
CA ILE A 35 5.34 -3.20 4.69
C ILE A 35 4.16 -3.36 3.73
N GLY A 36 3.72 -4.59 3.47
CA GLY A 36 2.73 -4.85 2.42
C GLY A 36 2.15 -6.25 2.48
N THR A 37 0.97 -6.40 1.88
CA THR A 37 0.36 -7.70 1.59
C THR A 37 -0.05 -7.74 0.14
N SER A 38 0.17 -8.87 -0.53
CA SER A 38 -0.25 -9.11 -1.91
C SER A 38 -1.05 -10.40 -2.00
N ARG A 39 -2.09 -10.38 -2.83
CA ARG A 39 -2.98 -11.51 -3.06
C ARG A 39 -3.09 -11.78 -4.55
N ILE A 40 -2.78 -13.01 -4.96
CA ILE A 40 -2.93 -13.48 -6.34
C ILE A 40 -3.84 -14.72 -6.32
N GLY A 41 -5.06 -14.57 -6.82
CA GLY A 41 -6.10 -15.59 -6.70
C GLY A 41 -6.46 -15.84 -5.23
N SER A 42 -6.23 -17.08 -4.77
CA SER A 42 -6.44 -17.49 -3.37
C SER A 42 -5.15 -17.48 -2.53
N LYS A 43 -4.00 -17.11 -3.11
CA LYS A 43 -2.71 -17.14 -2.42
C LYS A 43 -2.38 -15.76 -1.87
N TYR A 44 -2.13 -15.70 -0.57
CA TYR A 44 -1.61 -14.51 0.10
C TYR A 44 -0.09 -14.55 0.19
N SER A 45 0.51 -13.37 0.25
CA SER A 45 1.91 -13.16 0.58
C SER A 45 2.03 -11.86 1.37
N ALA A 46 2.91 -11.85 2.36
CA ALA A 46 3.24 -10.68 3.15
C ALA A 46 4.67 -10.23 2.87
N ILE A 47 4.90 -8.93 2.92
CA ILE A 47 6.22 -8.31 2.85
C ILE A 47 6.46 -7.71 4.23
N ILE A 48 7.41 -8.26 4.96
CA ILE A 48 7.78 -7.84 6.30
C ILE A 48 9.22 -7.34 6.31
N GLN A 49 9.51 -6.37 7.18
CA GLN A 49 10.86 -5.88 7.42
C GLN A 49 11.30 -6.26 8.82
N HIS A 50 12.48 -6.85 8.93
CA HIS A 50 13.12 -7.08 10.22
C HIS A 50 13.78 -5.79 10.73
N ARG A 51 13.98 -5.66 12.05
CA ARG A 51 14.65 -4.51 12.67
C ARG A 51 16.04 -4.18 12.09
N ASP A 52 16.72 -5.18 11.52
CA ASP A 52 18.03 -5.02 10.88
C ASP A 52 17.93 -4.35 9.49
N GLY A 53 16.72 -4.11 9.00
CA GLY A 53 16.42 -3.51 7.69
C GLY A 53 16.08 -4.52 6.59
N ASP A 54 16.33 -5.80 6.83
CA ASP A 54 16.09 -6.88 5.87
C ASP A 54 14.60 -7.01 5.54
N THR A 55 14.28 -7.02 4.24
CA THR A 55 12.91 -7.19 3.75
C THR A 55 12.70 -8.60 3.24
N LEU A 56 11.66 -9.27 3.74
CA LEU A 56 11.36 -10.66 3.42
C LEU A 56 9.94 -10.80 2.88
N VAL A 57 9.79 -11.62 1.85
CA VAL A 57 8.47 -12.00 1.32
C VAL A 57 8.11 -13.37 1.88
N VAL A 58 7.09 -13.42 2.74
CA VAL A 58 6.60 -14.65 3.36
C VAL A 58 5.31 -15.09 2.68
N LYS A 59 5.26 -16.36 2.28
CA LYS A 59 4.09 -16.99 1.69
C LYS A 59 3.54 -18.02 2.68
N PRO A 60 2.41 -17.77 3.35
CA PRO A 60 1.82 -18.76 4.22
C PRO A 60 1.50 -20.04 3.44
N GLY A 61 1.97 -21.17 3.96
CA GLY A 61 1.59 -22.49 3.53
C GLY A 61 0.16 -22.84 3.96
N PRO A 62 -0.39 -23.96 3.46
CA PRO A 62 -1.76 -24.38 3.76
C PRO A 62 -2.02 -24.69 5.24
N ASN A 63 -0.99 -24.86 6.05
CA ASN A 63 -1.08 -25.40 7.41
C ASN A 63 -1.12 -24.33 8.52
N SER A 64 -1.51 -23.09 8.22
CA SER A 64 -1.69 -21.99 9.21
C SER A 64 -0.48 -21.65 10.11
N SER A 65 0.69 -22.21 9.83
CA SER A 65 1.94 -21.88 10.51
C SER A 65 3.08 -22.14 9.55
N THR A 66 3.77 -21.06 9.15
CA THR A 66 4.88 -21.12 8.20
C THR A 66 6.07 -20.41 8.82
N GLN A 67 7.19 -21.13 8.94
CA GLN A 67 8.41 -20.55 9.48
C GLN A 67 8.93 -19.43 8.58
N ILE A 68 9.41 -18.35 9.20
CA ILE A 68 10.04 -17.23 8.49
C ILE A 68 11.47 -17.64 8.11
N PRO A 69 11.84 -17.61 6.81
CA PRO A 69 13.20 -17.95 6.38
C PRO A 69 14.24 -17.03 7.03
N GLY A 70 15.32 -17.61 7.56
CA GLY A 70 16.40 -16.87 8.23
C GLY A 70 16.14 -16.54 9.70
N TYR A 71 14.88 -16.65 10.17
CA TYR A 71 14.48 -16.29 11.53
C TYR A 71 13.91 -17.51 12.25
N ASN A 72 14.79 -18.26 12.91
CA ASN A 72 14.40 -19.48 13.62
C ASN A 72 13.44 -19.19 14.78
N GLY A 73 12.42 -20.03 14.94
CA GLY A 73 11.41 -19.89 15.98
C GLY A 73 10.29 -18.88 15.67
N TYR A 74 10.44 -18.02 14.67
CA TYR A 74 9.37 -17.14 14.20
C TYR A 74 8.51 -17.83 13.14
N SER A 75 7.19 -17.76 13.30
CA SER A 75 6.25 -18.40 12.38
C SER A 75 5.06 -17.51 12.05
N VAL A 76 4.77 -17.34 10.77
CA VAL A 76 3.56 -16.66 10.29
C VAL A 76 2.37 -17.60 10.44
N LEU A 77 1.38 -17.17 11.20
CA LEU A 77 0.15 -17.91 11.45
C LEU A 77 -0.90 -17.63 10.37
N ASP A 78 -1.13 -16.35 10.10
CA ASP A 78 -2.14 -15.90 9.15
C ASP A 78 -1.69 -14.64 8.42
N VAL A 79 -2.16 -14.49 7.18
CA VAL A 79 -1.94 -13.30 6.35
C VAL A 79 -3.27 -12.85 5.78
N GLY A 80 -3.70 -11.67 6.24
CA GLY A 80 -4.90 -10.99 5.78
C GLY A 80 -4.61 -9.88 4.78
N SER A 81 -5.64 -9.06 4.52
CA SER A 81 -5.49 -7.84 3.73
C SER A 81 -4.96 -6.73 4.62
N GLY A 82 -3.66 -6.43 4.53
CA GLY A 82 -3.00 -5.42 5.35
C GLY A 82 -2.72 -5.82 6.79
N SER A 83 -2.82 -7.13 7.11
CA SER A 83 -2.54 -7.67 8.44
C SER A 83 -1.78 -8.98 8.37
N VAL A 84 -0.93 -9.25 9.36
CA VAL A 84 -0.16 -10.50 9.50
C VAL A 84 -0.04 -10.87 10.97
N SER A 85 -0.27 -12.14 11.30
CA SER A 85 -0.06 -12.67 12.64
C SER A 85 1.23 -13.49 12.69
N ILE A 86 2.17 -13.13 13.56
CA ILE A 86 3.46 -13.80 13.73
C ILE A 86 3.57 -14.32 15.16
N ARG A 87 3.81 -15.63 15.30
CA ARG A 87 4.19 -16.24 16.57
C ARG A 87 5.68 -16.03 16.83
N TYR A 88 5.99 -15.48 18.00
CA TYR A 88 7.37 -15.28 18.46
C TYR A 88 7.83 -16.53 19.23
N PRO A 89 9.14 -16.82 19.25
CA PRO A 89 9.67 -17.90 20.05
C PRO A 89 9.61 -17.56 21.55
N GLU A 90 9.60 -18.58 22.42
CA GLU A 90 9.40 -18.41 23.87
C GLU A 90 10.48 -17.55 24.56
N ASN A 91 11.66 -17.44 23.95
CA ASN A 91 12.79 -16.68 24.46
C ASN A 91 12.79 -15.20 24.05
N VAL A 92 11.87 -14.77 23.17
CA VAL A 92 11.78 -13.38 22.73
C VAL A 92 10.41 -12.81 23.11
N PRO A 93 10.35 -11.82 24.01
CA PRO A 93 9.08 -11.20 24.38
C PRO A 93 8.54 -10.34 23.23
N CYS A 94 7.26 -10.48 22.92
CA CYS A 94 6.56 -9.56 22.03
C CYS A 94 6.36 -8.21 22.73
N VAL A 95 6.84 -7.13 22.12
CA VAL A 95 6.68 -5.75 22.59
C VAL A 95 5.86 -4.97 21.58
N GLU A 96 4.90 -4.18 22.06
CA GLU A 96 3.98 -3.41 21.22
C GLU A 96 4.62 -2.13 20.70
N PHE A 97 4.40 -1.83 19.43
CA PHE A 97 4.82 -0.60 18.76
C PHE A 97 3.68 -0.11 17.85
N HIS A 98 2.68 0.54 18.46
CA HIS A 98 1.47 0.99 17.76
C HIS A 98 1.77 1.94 16.60
N ASP A 99 2.75 2.83 16.74
CA ASP A 99 3.16 3.77 15.69
C ASP A 99 3.72 3.07 14.44
N GLN A 100 4.19 1.83 14.60
CA GLN A 100 4.68 0.97 13.52
C GLN A 100 3.71 -0.17 13.20
N GLY A 101 2.47 -0.10 13.70
CA GLY A 101 1.41 -1.06 13.41
C GLY A 101 1.59 -2.42 14.10
N VAL A 102 2.43 -2.53 15.13
CA VAL A 102 2.71 -3.78 15.85
C VAL A 102 1.95 -3.80 17.17
N SER A 103 1.09 -4.79 17.33
CA SER A 103 0.39 -5.10 18.59
C SER A 103 0.71 -6.51 19.03
N CYS A 104 0.69 -6.78 20.34
CA CYS A 104 1.16 -8.04 20.90
C CYS A 104 0.13 -8.63 21.85
N ASP A 105 -0.25 -9.87 21.61
CA ASP A 105 -0.95 -10.65 22.62
C ASP A 105 0.07 -11.33 23.54
N GLY A 106 0.24 -10.75 24.73
CA GLY A 106 1.18 -11.21 25.75
C GLY A 106 0.86 -12.60 26.33
N ALA A 107 -0.37 -13.12 26.17
CA ALA A 107 -0.73 -14.45 26.70
C ALA A 107 -0.22 -15.59 25.80
N VAL A 108 -0.10 -15.34 24.50
CA VAL A 108 0.25 -16.35 23.48
C VAL A 108 1.53 -16.01 22.71
N ASN A 109 2.16 -14.88 23.02
CA ASN A 109 3.36 -14.35 22.38
C ASN A 109 3.20 -14.24 20.85
N ILE A 110 2.05 -13.69 20.43
CA ILE A 110 1.71 -13.47 19.02
C ILE A 110 1.70 -11.98 18.75
N ALA A 111 2.48 -11.54 17.76
CA ALA A 111 2.43 -10.20 17.21
C ALA A 111 1.37 -10.13 16.10
N ALA A 112 0.41 -9.23 16.24
CA ALA A 112 -0.46 -8.80 15.16
C ALA A 112 0.13 -7.54 14.53
N LEU A 113 0.66 -7.72 13.32
CA LEU A 113 1.19 -6.64 12.49
C LEU A 113 0.07 -6.11 11.59
N SER A 114 -0.03 -4.80 11.50
CA SER A 114 -0.93 -4.07 10.62
C SER A 114 -0.13 -3.06 9.82
N LEU A 115 -0.61 -2.71 8.63
CA LEU A 115 0.01 -1.64 7.84
C LEU A 115 -0.10 -0.32 8.62
N ALA A 116 1.04 0.19 9.08
CA ALA A 116 1.17 1.52 9.66
C ALA A 116 1.01 2.57 8.56
N ASN A 117 -0.21 2.73 8.08
CA ASN A 117 -0.56 3.82 7.18
C ASN A 117 -0.58 5.10 8.02
N GLY A 118 0.11 6.14 7.55
CA GLY A 118 -0.03 7.47 8.12
C GLY A 118 -1.47 7.96 8.02
N GLU A 119 -1.81 8.99 8.79
CA GLU A 119 -3.11 9.65 8.69
C GLU A 119 -3.37 10.02 7.22
N PRO A 120 -4.51 9.60 6.64
CA PRO A 120 -4.84 9.96 5.28
C PRO A 120 -4.78 11.48 5.17
N LEU A 121 -4.07 11.99 4.17
CA LEU A 121 -4.04 13.43 3.94
C LEU A 121 -5.50 13.90 3.82
N PRO A 122 -5.90 14.94 4.57
CA PRO A 122 -7.25 15.46 4.48
C PRO A 122 -7.51 15.76 3.02
N GLY A 123 -8.57 15.14 2.48
CA GLY A 123 -9.01 15.46 1.13
C GLY A 123 -9.13 16.97 1.07
N LYS A 124 -8.49 17.60 0.07
CA LYS A 124 -8.66 19.03 -0.16
C LYS A 124 -10.14 19.23 -0.41
N GLU A 125 -10.87 19.67 0.61
CA GLU A 125 -12.29 19.97 0.49
C GLU A 125 -12.38 21.03 -0.60
N VAL A 126 -12.88 20.62 -1.76
CA VAL A 126 -13.32 21.56 -2.77
C VAL A 126 -14.51 22.23 -2.12
N VAL A 127 -14.27 23.40 -1.53
CA VAL A 127 -15.31 24.28 -1.04
C VAL A 127 -16.12 24.70 -2.26
N THR A 128 -17.11 23.89 -2.62
CA THR A 128 -18.22 24.33 -3.46
C THR A 128 -18.93 25.38 -2.63
N ARG A 129 -18.56 26.64 -2.83
CA ARG A 129 -19.27 27.79 -2.26
C ARG A 129 -20.67 27.78 -2.87
N LEU A 130 -21.60 27.08 -2.24
CA LEU A 130 -23.03 27.33 -2.37
C LEU A 130 -23.28 28.71 -1.75
N THR A 131 -22.97 29.74 -2.52
CA THR A 131 -23.37 31.10 -2.22
C THR A 131 -24.81 31.22 -2.68
N ASP A 132 -25.72 31.02 -1.75
CA ASP A 132 -27.09 31.53 -1.86
C ASP A 132 -26.99 33.06 -2.01
N SER A 133 -27.06 33.52 -3.25
CA SER A 133 -26.99 34.94 -3.60
C SER A 133 -28.38 35.35 -4.07
N ARG A 134 -29.22 35.78 -3.12
CA ARG A 134 -30.33 36.68 -3.43
C ARG A 134 -29.82 38.12 -3.43
N LEU A 135 -29.81 38.70 -4.64
CA LEU A 135 -29.95 40.12 -5.03
C LEU A 135 -28.98 41.09 -4.29
N ASP A 136 -28.06 41.78 -4.95
CA ASP A 136 -28.23 42.64 -6.12
C ASP A 136 -26.85 42.97 -6.73
N GLU A 137 -26.90 43.56 -7.93
CA GLU A 137 -25.90 44.48 -8.50
C GLU A 137 -24.97 43.95 -9.61
N ALA A 138 -24.99 44.73 -10.69
CA ALA A 138 -24.50 44.39 -12.01
C ALA A 138 -22.97 44.42 -12.12
N ALA A 139 -22.39 43.28 -12.46
CA ALA A 139 -21.14 43.21 -13.19
C ALA A 139 -21.19 41.98 -14.10
N ALA A 140 -20.99 42.18 -15.41
CA ALA A 140 -20.88 41.12 -16.39
C ALA A 140 -19.65 40.25 -16.08
N TYR A 141 -19.83 39.26 -15.23
CA TYR A 141 -18.89 38.18 -15.01
C TYR A 141 -19.33 37.03 -15.91
N GLU A 142 -18.71 36.92 -17.09
CA GLU A 142 -18.70 35.63 -17.78
C GLU A 142 -18.04 34.62 -16.84
N PRO A 143 -18.72 33.52 -16.49
CA PRO A 143 -18.11 32.49 -15.67
C PRO A 143 -16.87 31.96 -16.40
N PRO A 144 -15.74 31.75 -15.70
CA PRO A 144 -14.56 31.17 -16.33
C PRO A 144 -14.94 29.78 -16.87
N THR A 145 -15.03 29.67 -18.21
CA THR A 145 -15.34 28.44 -18.92
C THR A 145 -14.37 27.35 -18.46
N ASN A 146 -14.93 26.21 -18.05
CA ASN A 146 -14.12 25.13 -17.53
C ASN A 146 -13.25 24.57 -18.69
N PRO A 147 -11.92 24.46 -18.54
CA PRO A 147 -11.05 24.03 -19.64
C PRO A 147 -11.35 22.61 -20.14
N PHE A 148 -12.09 21.81 -19.36
CA PHE A 148 -12.53 20.47 -19.73
C PHE A 148 -13.95 20.44 -20.35
N GLU A 149 -14.70 21.54 -20.27
CA GLU A 149 -16.04 21.66 -20.86
C GLU A 149 -15.98 21.55 -22.38
N ALA A 150 -14.99 22.20 -23.01
CA ALA A 150 -14.71 22.07 -24.44
C ALA A 150 -14.43 20.62 -24.87
N LEU A 151 -13.80 19.79 -24.01
CA LEU A 151 -13.49 18.39 -24.32
C LEU A 151 -14.72 17.48 -24.18
N GLN A 152 -15.59 17.75 -23.20
CA GLN A 152 -16.86 17.03 -23.04
C GLN A 152 -17.82 17.33 -24.19
N GLU A 153 -17.91 18.60 -24.61
CA GLU A 153 -18.72 18.99 -25.77
C GLU A 153 -18.20 18.36 -27.06
N GLN A 154 -16.88 18.19 -27.20
CA GLN A 154 -16.26 17.54 -28.35
C GLN A 154 -16.53 16.03 -28.39
N GLN A 155 -16.60 15.35 -27.24
CA GLN A 155 -17.00 13.94 -27.16
C GLN A 155 -18.51 13.75 -27.39
N ASN A 156 -19.34 14.63 -26.86
CA ASN A 156 -20.79 14.55 -27.02
C ASN A 156 -21.23 14.90 -28.46
N ASN A 157 -20.58 15.85 -29.14
CA ASN A 157 -20.82 16.14 -30.55
C ASN A 157 -20.18 15.14 -31.52
N ALA A 158 -19.31 14.24 -31.05
CA ALA A 158 -18.78 13.15 -31.86
C ALA A 158 -19.78 11.99 -32.06
N ALA A 159 -20.93 12.01 -31.39
CA ALA A 159 -21.92 10.92 -31.48
C ALA A 159 -22.83 10.98 -32.71
N VAL A 160 -22.83 12.05 -33.52
CA VAL A 160 -23.63 12.10 -34.75
C VAL A 160 -22.87 12.79 -35.88
N SER A 161 -21.79 12.16 -36.33
CA SER A 161 -21.35 12.31 -37.71
C SER A 161 -21.14 10.92 -38.26
N ASN A 162 -21.97 10.56 -39.23
CA ASN A 162 -21.69 9.51 -40.20
C ASN A 162 -20.33 9.80 -40.85
N ARG A 163 -19.24 9.41 -40.20
CA ARG A 163 -17.92 9.33 -40.78
C ARG A 163 -17.71 7.88 -41.17
N SER A 164 -18.31 7.53 -42.30
CA SER A 164 -17.79 6.49 -43.16
C SER A 164 -16.35 6.87 -43.51
N GLY A 165 -15.38 6.23 -42.88
CA GLY A 165 -13.96 6.47 -43.10
C GLY A 165 -13.12 6.27 -41.84
N ASP A 166 -12.73 5.03 -41.60
CA ASP A 166 -11.46 4.62 -40.99
C ASP A 166 -10.98 5.38 -39.74
N ASN A 167 -11.63 5.13 -38.60
CA ASN A 167 -11.03 5.34 -37.27
C ASN A 167 -10.62 3.99 -36.65
N ASN A 168 -9.90 3.15 -37.39
CA ASN A 168 -9.13 2.07 -36.79
C ASN A 168 -7.68 2.56 -36.72
N PRO A 169 -7.08 2.79 -35.54
CA PRO A 169 -5.70 3.30 -35.41
C PRO A 169 -4.64 2.33 -35.93
N PHE A 170 -5.06 1.19 -36.49
CA PHE A 170 -4.23 0.18 -37.07
C PHE A 170 -4.90 -0.36 -38.34
N THR A 171 -4.51 0.15 -39.51
CA THR A 171 -4.80 -0.47 -40.82
C THR A 171 -3.63 -1.40 -41.18
N PRO A 172 -3.80 -2.73 -41.11
CA PRO A 172 -2.73 -3.67 -41.41
C PRO A 172 -2.21 -3.46 -42.84
N ARG A 173 -0.89 -3.27 -43.01
CA ARG A 173 -0.29 -3.14 -44.34
C ARG A 173 -0.41 -4.48 -45.09
N ARG A 174 -0.94 -4.43 -46.32
CA ARG A 174 -1.01 -5.58 -47.24
C ARG A 174 0.02 -5.41 -48.34
N ILE A 175 0.84 -6.44 -48.58
CA ILE A 175 1.88 -6.42 -49.61
C ILE A 175 1.33 -7.11 -50.85
N SER A 176 1.37 -6.43 -52.01
CA SER A 176 0.95 -7.03 -53.27
C SER A 176 1.96 -8.10 -53.72
N PRO A 177 1.53 -9.17 -54.41
CA PRO A 177 2.43 -10.24 -54.84
C PRO A 177 3.50 -9.77 -55.86
N GLU A 178 3.30 -8.61 -56.48
CA GLU A 178 4.25 -7.97 -57.41
C GLU A 178 5.39 -7.24 -56.66
N GLU A 179 5.16 -6.86 -55.40
CA GLU A 179 6.14 -6.17 -54.54
C GLU A 179 7.03 -7.14 -53.75
N VAL A 180 6.92 -8.45 -53.99
CA VAL A 180 7.68 -9.49 -53.28
C VAL A 180 8.99 -9.79 -54.03
N PRO A 181 10.16 -9.51 -53.43
CA PRO A 181 11.45 -9.83 -54.04
C PRO A 181 11.63 -11.35 -54.26
N PRO A 182 12.41 -11.75 -55.28
CA PRO A 182 12.69 -13.17 -55.53
C PRO A 182 13.39 -13.81 -54.31
N GLY A 183 12.92 -14.98 -53.89
CA GLY A 183 13.43 -15.69 -52.70
C GLY A 183 12.69 -15.37 -51.39
N MET A 184 11.76 -14.40 -51.38
CA MET A 184 10.92 -14.08 -50.22
C MET A 184 9.49 -14.64 -50.39
N ARG A 185 8.78 -14.82 -49.28
CA ARG A 185 7.33 -15.10 -49.22
C ARG A 185 6.64 -14.19 -48.20
N VAL A 186 5.37 -13.91 -48.45
CA VAL A 186 4.54 -13.08 -47.56
C VAL A 186 3.87 -13.96 -46.49
N VAL A 187 3.91 -13.52 -45.24
CA VAL A 187 3.16 -14.08 -44.11
C VAL A 187 2.16 -13.04 -43.61
N SER A 188 0.86 -13.32 -43.75
CA SER A 188 -0.20 -12.43 -43.28
C SER A 188 -0.45 -12.61 -41.78
N THR A 189 -0.24 -11.54 -41.01
CA THR A 189 -0.54 -11.51 -39.58
C THR A 189 -1.68 -10.52 -39.30
N PRO A 190 -2.31 -10.58 -38.10
CA PRO A 190 -3.29 -9.58 -37.67
C PRO A 190 -2.73 -8.15 -37.67
N PHE A 191 -1.40 -8.02 -37.57
CA PHE A 191 -0.69 -6.75 -37.53
C PHE A 191 -0.16 -6.31 -38.91
N GLY A 192 -0.48 -7.04 -39.97
CA GLY A 192 -0.01 -6.76 -41.34
C GLY A 192 0.87 -7.87 -41.89
N ASP A 193 1.31 -7.67 -43.11
CA ASP A 193 2.07 -8.65 -43.87
C ASP A 193 3.59 -8.47 -43.63
N ARG A 194 4.31 -9.59 -43.52
CA ARG A 194 5.78 -9.61 -43.36
C ARG A 194 6.42 -10.47 -44.45
N LEU A 195 7.57 -10.03 -44.97
CA LEU A 195 8.41 -10.81 -45.88
C LEU A 195 9.34 -11.72 -45.08
N VAL A 196 9.37 -12.99 -45.43
CA VAL A 196 10.29 -13.99 -44.85
C VAL A 196 10.97 -14.75 -45.98
N GLU A 197 12.23 -15.15 -45.78
CA GLU A 197 12.95 -15.96 -46.76
C GLU A 197 12.25 -17.33 -46.93
N ARG A 198 12.33 -17.86 -48.16
CA ARG A 198 11.80 -19.20 -48.49
C ARG A 198 12.70 -20.31 -48.02
#